data_AF-A0A371CYY4-F1
#
_entry.id   AF-A0A371CYY4-F1
#
_cell.length_a   1.000
_cell.length_b   1.000
_cell.length_c   1.000
_cell.angle_alpha   90.00
_cell.angle_beta   90.00
_cell.angle_gamma   90.00
#
_symmetry.space_group_name_H-M   'P 1'
#
loop_
_entity.id
_entity.type
_entity.pdbx_description
1 polymer ?
#
loop_
_entity_poly.entity_id
_entity_poly.type
_entity_poly.pdbx_seq_one_letter_code
_entity_poly.pdbx_strand_id
1 'polypeptide(L)' 'DPAVERWNTMREAVYKHFRFNSRTARQSILGMVVFPLAVFTVAYSQDWDWTGKRKTESLARVAPAPEASD' A
#
# COMPACT_ATOMS: atom_id res chain seq x y z
N ASP A 1 23.99 -24.12 20.81
CA ASP A 1 23.79 -23.24 21.99
C ASP A 1 22.33 -23.37 22.35
N PRO A 2 22.01 -23.90 23.54
CA PRO A 2 20.62 -24.12 23.94
C PRO A 2 19.74 -22.86 23.85
N ALA A 3 20.29 -21.66 24.00
CA ALA A 3 19.54 -20.42 23.87
C ALA A 3 19.09 -20.16 22.41
N VAL A 4 19.98 -20.39 21.45
CA VAL A 4 19.71 -20.21 20.01
C VAL A 4 18.67 -21.22 19.52
N GLU A 5 18.76 -22.47 19.95
CA GLU A 5 17.83 -23.53 19.57
C GLU A 5 16.40 -23.24 20.09
N ARG A 6 16.28 -22.75 21.34
CA ARG A 6 14.99 -22.34 21.91
C ARG A 6 14.39 -21.14 21.19
N TRP A 7 15.21 -20.14 20.83
CA TRP A 7 14.74 -18.98 20.07
C TRP A 7 14.24 -19.39 18.68
N ASN A 8 14.97 -20.27 17.98
CA ASN A 8 14.53 -20.76 16.69
C ASN A 8 13.21 -21.53 16.80
N THR A 9 13.11 -22.44 17.77
CA THR A 9 11.88 -23.20 18.05
C THR A 9 10.70 -22.28 18.37
N MET A 10 10.91 -21.23 19.17
CA MET A 10 9.88 -20.24 19.47
C MET A 10 9.36 -19.58 18.20
N ARG A 11 10.25 -19.09 17.32
CA ARG A 11 9.89 -18.42 16.07
C ARG A 11 9.11 -19.33 15.13
N GLU A 12 9.57 -20.57 14.96
CA GLU A 12 8.93 -21.55 14.08
C GLU A 12 7.55 -21.96 14.61
N ALA A 13 7.35 -21.98 15.92
CA ALA A 13 6.10 -22.39 16.55
C ALA A 13 5.08 -21.24 16.76
N VAL A 14 5.41 -19.98 16.44
CA VAL A 14 4.54 -18.80 16.72
C VAL A 14 3.12 -19.00 16.19
N TYR A 15 2.96 -19.55 14.99
CA TYR A 15 1.64 -19.72 14.36
C TYR A 15 0.72 -20.67 15.15
N LYS A 16 1.28 -21.65 15.87
CA LYS A 16 0.52 -22.62 16.67
C LYS A 16 -0.16 -21.97 17.87
N HIS A 17 0.40 -20.87 18.36
CA HIS A 17 -0.08 -20.15 19.54
C HIS A 17 -0.70 -18.80 19.20
N PHE A 18 -0.78 -18.45 17.92
CA PHE A 18 -1.35 -17.19 17.46
C PHE A 18 -2.85 -17.14 17.76
N ARG A 19 -3.33 -15.98 18.22
CA ARG A 19 -4.75 -15.70 18.44
C ARG A 19 -5.07 -14.29 17.98
N PHE A 20 -6.22 -14.14 17.34
CA PHE A 20 -6.77 -12.81 17.06
C PHE A 20 -7.31 -12.20 18.35
N ASN A 21 -6.71 -11.08 18.73
CA ASN A 21 -7.23 -10.16 19.71
C ASN A 21 -7.40 -8.79 19.05
N SER A 22 -7.99 -7.82 19.74
CA SER A 22 -8.27 -6.51 19.15
C SER A 22 -7.03 -5.83 18.55
N ARG A 23 -5.85 -6.04 19.14
CA ARG A 23 -4.59 -5.48 18.62
C ARG A 23 -4.10 -6.23 17.39
N THR A 24 -3.96 -7.55 17.46
CA THR A 24 -3.41 -8.35 16.34
C THR A 24 -4.36 -8.33 15.14
N ALA A 25 -5.68 -8.36 15.36
CA ALA A 25 -6.67 -8.21 14.30
C ALA A 25 -6.55 -6.85 13.60
N ARG A 26 -6.46 -5.75 14.36
CA ARG A 26 -6.25 -4.41 13.79
C ARG A 26 -4.94 -4.34 12.99
N GLN A 27 -3.85 -4.90 13.51
CA GLN A 27 -2.57 -4.93 12.80
C GLN A 27 -2.66 -5.72 11.49
N SER A 28 -3.30 -6.89 11.49
CA SER A 28 -3.49 -7.71 10.29
C SER A 28 -4.35 -6.99 9.25
N ILE A 29 -5.47 -6.39 9.66
CA ILE A 29 -6.37 -5.66 8.75
C ILE A 29 -5.65 -4.45 8.15
N LEU A 30 -4.99 -3.63 8.99
CA LEU A 30 -4.28 -2.46 8.51
C LEU A 30 -3.13 -2.82 7.58
N GLY A 31 -2.32 -3.82 7.96
CA GLY A 31 -1.12 -4.20 7.22
C GLY A 31 -1.39 -4.99 5.94
N MET A 32 -2.36 -5.91 5.94
CA MET A 32 -2.60 -6.79 4.79
C MET A 32 -3.72 -6.32 3.87
N VAL A 33 -4.63 -5.47 4.35
CA VAL A 33 -5.79 -5.03 3.55
C VAL A 33 -5.74 -3.54 3.31
N VAL A 34 -5.76 -2.73 4.36
CA VAL A 34 -5.91 -1.27 4.22
C VAL A 34 -4.71 -0.66 3.53
N PHE A 35 -3.48 -0.99 3.95
CA PHE A 35 -2.29 -0.41 3.38
C PHE A 35 -2.09 -0.78 1.90
N PRO A 36 -2.16 -2.07 1.48
CA PRO A 36 -2.04 -2.42 0.07
C PRO A 36 -3.15 -1.82 -0.79
N LEU A 37 -4.40 -1.80 -0.31
CA LEU A 37 -5.51 -1.18 -1.05
C LEU A 37 -5.29 0.33 -1.20
N ALA A 38 -4.88 1.03 -0.15
CA ALA A 38 -4.60 2.46 -0.23
C ALA A 38 -3.53 2.76 -1.28
N VAL A 39 -2.41 2.02 -1.26
CA VAL A 39 -1.34 2.18 -2.27
C VAL A 39 -1.85 1.88 -3.67
N PHE A 40 -2.59 0.77 -3.84
CA PHE A 40 -3.15 0.39 -5.13
C PHE A 40 -4.11 1.45 -5.67
N THR A 41 -5.02 1.96 -4.84
CA THR A 41 -6.00 2.97 -5.29
C THR A 41 -5.32 4.24 -5.77
N VAL A 42 -4.34 4.77 -5.04
CA VAL A 42 -3.57 5.95 -5.45
C VAL A 42 -2.79 5.70 -6.73
N ALA A 43 -2.18 4.53 -6.87
CA ALA A 43 -1.44 4.16 -8.07
C ALA A 43 -2.36 3.95 -9.28
N TYR A 44 -3.56 3.42 -9.06
CA TYR A 44 -4.53 3.14 -10.12
C TYR A 44 -5.25 4.41 -10.60
N SER A 45 -5.55 5.34 -9.70
CA SER A 45 -6.18 6.63 -10.02
C SER A 45 -5.18 7.68 -10.50
N GLN A 46 -3.95 7.28 -10.81
CA GLN A 46 -2.92 8.15 -11.32
C GLN A 46 -3.26 8.56 -12.77
N ASP A 47 -3.32 9.87 -13.01
CA ASP A 47 -3.72 10.40 -14.32
C ASP A 47 -2.69 11.37 -14.93
N TRP A 48 -1.41 11.13 -14.62
CA TRP A 48 -0.31 11.92 -15.17
C TRP A 48 0.36 11.21 -16.36
N ASP A 49 0.77 11.98 -17.36
CA ASP A 49 1.65 11.53 -18.42
C ASP A 49 2.80 12.52 -18.58
N TRP A 50 4.01 12.01 -18.40
CA TRP A 50 5.26 12.77 -18.45
C TRP A 50 6.04 12.52 -19.74
N THR A 51 5.56 11.62 -20.60
CA THR A 51 6.31 11.13 -21.75
C THR A 51 6.47 12.23 -22.79
N GLY A 52 7.70 12.74 -22.96
CA GLY A 52 8.01 13.76 -23.97
C GLY A 52 7.44 15.15 -23.71
N LYS A 53 6.86 15.42 -22.53
CA LYS A 53 6.25 16.71 -22.19
C LYS A 53 7.28 17.80 -21.92
N ARG A 54 7.00 19.02 -22.39
CA ARG A 54 7.81 20.22 -22.13
C ARG A 54 7.34 20.96 -20.87
N LYS A 55 8.17 21.87 -20.34
CA LYS A 55 7.91 22.61 -19.09
C LYS A 55 6.56 23.34 -19.04
N THR A 56 6.04 23.76 -20.18
CA THR A 56 4.78 24.53 -20.30
C THR A 56 3.59 23.67 -20.69
N GLU A 57 3.77 22.36 -20.88
CA GLU A 57 2.73 21.45 -21.34
C GLU A 57 2.06 20.76 -20.15
N SER A 58 0.74 20.57 -20.24
CA SER A 58 -0.03 19.86 -19.21
C SER A 58 0.43 18.40 -19.12
N LEU A 59 0.59 17.97 -17.86
CA LEU A 59 0.91 16.59 -17.48
C LEU A 59 -0.35 15.75 -17.26
N ALA A 60 -1.55 16.33 -17.36
CA ALA A 60 -2.78 15.54 -17.28
C ALA A 60 -2.89 14.63 -18.51
N ARG A 61 -3.18 13.35 -18.29
CA ARG A 61 -3.42 12.38 -19.36
C ARG A 61 -4.72 12.69 -20.09
N VAL A 62 -5.76 13.10 -19.36
CA VAL A 62 -7.02 13.61 -19.92
C VAL A 62 -6.95 15.14 -19.96
N ALA A 63 -7.22 15.73 -21.13
CA ALA A 63 -7.26 17.18 -21.27
C ALA A 63 -8.44 17.76 -20.47
N PRO A 64 -8.25 18.86 -19.71
CA PRO A 64 -9.36 19.53 -19.03
C PRO A 64 -10.38 20.03 -20.06
N ALA A 65 -11.67 19.96 -19.70
CA ALA A 65 -12.75 20.44 -20.55
C ALA A 65 -12.54 21.93 -20.89
N PRO A 66 -12.83 22.36 -22.13
CA PRO A 66 -12.69 23.76 -22.51
C PRO A 66 -13.58 24.61 -21.61
N GLU A 67 -12.99 25.65 -21.05
CA GLU A 67 -13.66 26.61 -20.18
C GLU A 67 -14.74 27.31 -21.02
N ALA A 68 -16.00 27.19 -20.62
CA ALA A 68 -17.10 27.86 -21.32
C ALA A 68 -16.88 29.37 -21.20
N SER A 69 -16.50 29.99 -22.32
CA SER A 69 -16.37 31.43 -22.46
C SER A 69 -17.77 32.05 -22.50
N ASP A 70 -18.16 32.73 -21.40
CA ASP A 70 -19.23 33.75 -21.38
C ASP A 70 -18.74 35.06 -22.02
#